data_AF-X1EK37-F1
#
_entry.id   AF-X1EK37-F1
#
_cell.length_a   1.000
_cell.length_b   1.000
_cell.length_c   1.000
_cell.angle_alpha   90.00
_cell.angle_beta   90.00
_cell.angle_gamma   90.00
#
_symmetry.space_group_name_H-M   'P 1'
#
loop_
_entity.id
_entity.type
_entity.pdbx_description
1 polymer ?
#
loop_
_entity_poly.entity_id
_entity_poly.type
_entity_poly.pdbx_seq_one_letter_code
_entity_poly.pdbx_strand_id
1 'polypeptide(L)'
;AWIHVKNVPGKGDVVISLVIDRWHDNVKFLFREGAFLNPEKDRADFIPGFIGSYPNYFFVLDISELPDFFEILDNYDGSDLYLQRLEKYGVNRAEENFWEVYDWFQNEFSSSDKRDAGLIDLNRYSYEASDL
;
A
#
# COMPACT_ATOMS: atom_id res chain seq x y z
N ALA A 1 0.28 -3.08 -0.17
CA ALA A 1 0.80 -1.83 -0.78
C ALA A 1 2.26 -1.60 -0.38
N TRP A 2 3.01 -0.82 -1.15
CA TRP A 2 4.30 -0.28 -0.72
C TRP A 2 4.17 1.20 -0.41
N ILE A 3 4.85 1.63 0.64
CA ILE A 3 4.77 2.97 1.20
C ILE A 3 6.18 3.56 1.18
N HIS A 4 6.35 4.68 0.48
CA HIS A 4 7.53 5.53 0.55
C HIS A 4 7.31 6.58 1.64
N VAL A 5 8.00 6.43 2.75
CA VAL A 5 7.99 7.40 3.85
C VAL A 5 9.23 8.27 3.74
N LYS A 6 9.02 9.56 3.46
CA LYS A 6 10.08 10.54 3.26
C LYS A 6 10.58 11.12 4.59
N ASN A 7 11.82 11.57 4.59
CA ASN A 7 12.41 12.39 5.67
C ASN A 7 12.43 11.75 7.07
N VAL A 8 12.58 10.43 7.16
CA VAL A 8 12.70 9.74 8.46
C VAL A 8 13.99 10.16 9.17
N PRO A 9 13.92 10.66 10.41
CA PRO A 9 15.10 11.15 11.15
C PRO A 9 16.21 10.09 11.26
N GLY A 10 17.41 10.45 10.80
CA GLY A 10 18.59 9.57 10.85
C GLY A 10 18.59 8.42 9.84
N LYS A 11 17.56 8.28 9.00
CA LYS A 11 17.47 7.24 7.96
C LYS A 11 17.26 7.79 6.55
N GLY A 12 16.72 9.01 6.43
CA GLY A 12 16.28 9.54 5.13
C GLY A 12 14.97 8.89 4.72
N ASP A 13 14.87 8.52 3.45
CA ASP A 13 13.66 7.90 2.93
C ASP A 13 13.67 6.39 3.18
N VAL A 14 12.51 5.81 3.49
CA VAL A 14 12.37 4.37 3.75
C VAL A 14 11.16 3.80 3.03
N VAL A 15 11.25 2.50 2.73
CA VAL A 15 10.13 1.72 2.19
C VAL A 15 9.53 0.85 3.28
N ILE A 16 8.20 0.80 3.33
CA ILE A 16 7.41 -0.09 4.18
C ILE A 16 6.39 -0.82 3.32
N SER A 17 6.27 -2.12 3.50
CA SER A 17 5.19 -2.91 2.94
C SER A 17 4.02 -2.95 3.92
N LEU A 18 2.85 -2.48 3.46
CA LEU A 18 1.57 -2.65 4.14
C LEU A 18 0.90 -3.92 3.63
N VAL A 19 0.63 -4.84 4.54
CA VAL A 19 -0.11 -6.09 4.29
C VAL A 19 -1.41 -6.04 5.07
N ILE A 20 -2.53 -6.11 4.37
CA ILE A 20 -3.86 -6.19 4.99
C ILE A 20 -4.30 -7.65 4.97
N ASP A 21 -4.53 -8.22 6.14
CA ASP A 21 -5.13 -9.53 6.34
C ASP A 21 -6.63 -9.36 6.54
N ARG A 22 -7.40 -9.70 5.51
CA ARG A 22 -8.87 -9.63 5.53
C ARG A 22 -9.46 -10.89 6.11
N TRP A 23 -10.18 -10.74 7.21
CA TRP A 23 -10.72 -11.86 7.96
C TRP A 23 -11.92 -12.48 7.27
N HIS A 24 -11.85 -13.81 7.14
CA HIS A 24 -12.96 -14.63 6.69
C HIS A 24 -13.46 -15.47 7.85
N ASP A 25 -14.70 -15.23 8.30
CA ASP A 25 -15.36 -16.10 9.27
C ASP A 25 -15.55 -17.53 8.72
N ASN A 26 -15.51 -17.68 7.40
CA ASN A 26 -15.58 -18.98 6.72
C ASN A 26 -14.99 -18.92 5.29
N VAL A 27 -14.23 -19.97 4.91
CA VAL A 27 -13.62 -20.13 3.57
C VAL A 27 -14.14 -21.37 2.80
N LYS A 28 -15.30 -21.92 3.18
CA LYS A 28 -15.86 -23.16 2.59
C LYS A 28 -16.40 -23.02 1.16
N PHE A 29 -16.55 -21.80 0.66
CA PHE A 29 -17.21 -21.54 -0.63
C PHE A 29 -16.24 -20.87 -1.60
N LEU A 30 -16.26 -21.32 -2.86
CA LEU A 30 -15.44 -20.77 -3.94
C LEU A 30 -15.96 -19.41 -4.46
N PHE A 31 -17.20 -19.02 -4.11
CA PHE A 31 -17.85 -17.80 -4.57
C PHE A 31 -18.62 -17.14 -3.42
N ARG A 32 -18.94 -15.85 -3.56
CA ARG A 32 -19.68 -15.03 -2.56
C ARG A 32 -18.95 -14.85 -1.23
N GLU A 33 -17.64 -14.72 -1.32
CA GLU A 33 -16.74 -14.51 -0.19
C GLU A 33 -17.14 -13.31 0.68
N GLY A 34 -17.68 -12.25 0.07
CA GLY A 34 -18.14 -11.06 0.79
C GLY A 34 -19.21 -11.30 1.87
N ALA A 35 -19.96 -12.42 1.82
CA ALA A 35 -20.91 -12.77 2.88
C ALA A 35 -20.24 -13.31 4.16
N PHE A 36 -18.94 -13.62 4.10
CA PHE A 36 -18.15 -14.17 5.19
C PHE A 36 -16.97 -13.28 5.59
N LEU A 37 -16.82 -12.12 4.96
CA LEU A 37 -15.86 -11.10 5.38
C LEU A 37 -16.31 -10.46 6.69
N ASN A 38 -15.36 -10.20 7.59
CA ASN A 38 -15.62 -9.52 8.85
C ASN A 38 -14.56 -8.43 9.09
N PRO A 39 -14.81 -7.20 8.59
CA PRO A 39 -13.84 -6.10 8.67
C PRO A 39 -13.41 -5.74 10.09
N GLU A 40 -14.24 -5.97 11.12
CA GLU A 40 -13.89 -5.71 12.52
C GLU A 40 -12.73 -6.59 13.03
N LYS A 41 -12.35 -7.63 12.27
CA LYS A 41 -11.26 -8.55 12.59
C LYS A 41 -10.07 -8.44 11.64
N ASP A 42 -10.14 -7.53 10.67
CA ASP A 42 -9.06 -7.30 9.74
C ASP A 42 -7.82 -6.79 10.50
N ARG A 43 -6.65 -7.06 9.94
CA ARG A 43 -5.37 -6.62 10.51
C ARG A 43 -4.52 -5.97 9.43
N ALA A 44 -3.75 -4.98 9.85
CA ALA A 44 -2.76 -4.33 9.01
C ALA A 44 -1.37 -4.50 9.63
N ASP A 45 -0.46 -5.13 8.87
CA ASP A 45 0.93 -5.28 9.23
C ASP A 45 1.79 -4.30 8.42
N PHE A 46 2.70 -3.60 9.11
CA PHE A 46 3.66 -2.67 8.52
C PHE A 46 5.07 -3.26 8.64
N ILE A 47 5.61 -3.73 7.52
CA ILE A 47 6.86 -4.49 7.49
C ILE A 47 7.93 -3.67 6.76
N PRO A 48 9.11 -3.42 7.36
CA PRO A 48 10.18 -2.69 6.70
C PRO A 48 10.65 -3.36 5.40
N GLY A 49 10.81 -2.55 4.35
CA GLY A 49 11.27 -3.01 3.04
C GLY A 49 10.15 -3.57 2.16
N PHE A 50 10.55 -4.41 1.22
CA PHE A 50 9.70 -4.92 0.15
C PHE A 50 9.21 -6.35 0.45
N ILE A 51 7.91 -6.58 0.29
CA ILE A 51 7.30 -7.91 0.27
C ILE A 51 6.83 -8.22 -1.14
N GLY A 52 7.36 -9.30 -1.70
CA GLY A 52 7.07 -9.75 -3.06
C GLY A 52 7.66 -8.82 -4.12
N SER A 53 7.26 -9.03 -5.38
CA SER A 53 7.64 -8.21 -6.53
C SER A 53 6.44 -7.60 -7.27
N TYR A 54 5.23 -7.73 -6.70
CA TYR A 54 3.96 -7.33 -7.30
C TYR A 54 3.15 -6.46 -6.33
N PRO A 55 3.52 -5.19 -6.13
CA PRO A 55 2.77 -4.29 -5.28
C PRO A 55 1.36 -4.08 -5.82
N ASN A 56 0.37 -4.09 -4.92
CA ASN A 56 -1.00 -3.73 -5.28
C ASN A 56 -1.19 -2.22 -5.44
N TYR A 57 -0.41 -1.42 -4.72
CA TYR A 57 -0.58 0.03 -4.74
C TYR A 57 0.65 0.71 -4.14
N PHE A 58 0.90 1.95 -4.56
CA PHE A 58 1.93 2.82 -3.99
C PHE A 58 1.31 3.94 -3.16
N PHE A 59 1.92 4.18 -2.01
CA PHE A 59 1.69 5.37 -1.21
C PHE A 59 2.99 6.16 -1.07
N VAL A 60 2.88 7.49 -1.11
CA VAL A 60 3.99 8.41 -0.88
C VAL A 60 3.56 9.45 0.14
N LEU A 61 4.29 9.56 1.25
CA LEU A 61 4.00 10.53 2.30
C LEU A 61 5.25 10.98 3.04
N ASP A 62 5.19 12.14 3.68
CA ASP A 62 6.20 12.57 4.63
C ASP A 62 6.01 11.90 6.00
N ILE A 63 7.10 11.70 6.75
CA ILE A 63 7.03 11.18 8.13
C ILE A 63 6.06 11.98 9.03
N SER A 64 5.93 13.29 8.79
CA SER A 64 5.01 14.16 9.54
C SER A 64 3.53 13.88 9.26
N GLU A 65 3.22 13.19 8.16
CA GLU A 65 1.85 12.87 7.72
C GLU A 65 1.39 11.48 8.20
N LEU A 66 2.29 10.67 8.77
CA LEU A 66 1.96 9.34 9.29
C LEU A 66 0.77 9.32 10.26
N PRO A 67 0.61 10.27 11.21
CA PRO A 67 -0.54 10.27 12.11
C PRO A 67 -1.88 10.39 11.37
N ASP A 68 -1.93 11.20 10.30
CA ASP A 68 -3.14 11.34 9.47
C ASP A 68 -3.40 10.07 8.66
N PHE A 69 -2.35 9.49 8.08
CA PHE A 69 -2.45 8.23 7.35
C PHE A 69 -2.97 7.08 8.22
N PHE A 70 -2.48 6.93 9.45
CA PHE A 70 -2.98 5.91 10.37
C PHE A 70 -4.41 6.18 10.83
N GLU A 71 -4.79 7.45 11.03
CA GLU A 71 -6.16 7.79 11.39
C GLU A 71 -7.15 7.40 10.28
N ILE A 72 -6.78 7.63 9.01
CA ILE A 72 -7.55 7.18 7.85
C ILE A 72 -7.71 5.67 7.87
N LEU A 73 -6.61 4.91 8.04
CA LEU A 73 -6.68 3.44 8.01
C LEU A 73 -7.50 2.83 9.16
N ASP A 74 -7.49 3.46 10.34
CA ASP A 74 -8.21 2.96 11.52
C ASP A 74 -9.71 3.29 11.50
N ASN A 75 -10.09 4.39 10.82
CA ASN A 75 -11.46 4.92 10.84
C ASN A 75 -12.13 4.96 9.46
N TYR A 76 -11.54 4.31 8.45
CA TYR A 76 -12.05 4.30 7.10
C TYR A 76 -13.48 3.71 7.05
N ASP A 77 -14.45 4.53 6.65
CA ASP A 77 -15.86 4.16 6.55
C ASP A 77 -16.38 4.10 5.10
N GLY A 78 -15.49 4.31 4.12
CA GLY A 78 -15.83 4.36 2.70
C GLY A 78 -16.54 5.63 2.25
N SER A 79 -16.64 6.66 3.10
CA SER A 79 -17.20 7.95 2.67
C SER A 79 -16.25 8.71 1.74
N ASP A 80 -16.83 9.58 0.92
CA ASP A 80 -16.08 10.47 0.00
C ASP A 80 -15.01 11.30 0.72
N LEU A 81 -15.24 11.64 1.99
CA LEU A 81 -14.27 12.36 2.81
C LEU A 81 -13.00 11.55 3.03
N TYR A 82 -13.12 10.29 3.46
CA TYR A 82 -11.97 9.43 3.69
C TYR A 82 -11.30 9.02 2.38
N LEU A 83 -12.09 8.81 1.32
CA LEU A 83 -11.56 8.56 -0.02
C LEU A 83 -10.62 9.69 -0.48
N GLN A 84 -11.08 10.94 -0.44
CA GLN A 84 -10.27 12.09 -0.84
C GLN A 84 -9.02 12.27 0.04
N ARG A 85 -9.12 11.98 1.34
CA ARG A 85 -7.96 12.01 2.25
C ARG A 85 -6.96 10.91 1.94
N LEU A 86 -7.40 9.72 1.58
CA LEU A 86 -6.54 8.60 1.19
C LEU A 86 -5.86 8.84 -0.16
N GLU A 87 -6.61 9.40 -1.12
CA GLU A 87 -6.12 9.78 -2.46
C GLU A 87 -4.95 10.76 -2.39
N LYS A 88 -4.88 11.61 -1.36
CA LYS A 88 -3.72 12.51 -1.12
C LYS A 88 -2.38 11.76 -1.10
N TYR A 89 -2.38 10.52 -0.61
CA TYR A 89 -1.16 9.72 -0.44
C TYR A 89 -1.00 8.67 -1.53
N GLY A 90 -2.10 8.25 -2.14
CA GLY A 90 -2.13 7.22 -3.15
C GLY A 90 -1.55 7.69 -4.47
N VAL A 91 -0.85 6.82 -5.20
CA VAL A 91 -0.36 7.14 -6.54
C VAL A 91 -1.13 6.31 -7.56
N ASN A 92 -2.11 6.93 -8.19
CA ASN A 92 -2.91 6.28 -9.21
C ASN A 92 -2.10 6.13 -10.50
N ARG A 93 -2.37 5.07 -11.26
CA ARG A 93 -1.68 4.80 -12.53
C ARG A 93 -1.90 5.87 -13.60
N ALA A 94 -2.98 6.65 -13.46
CA ALA A 94 -3.33 7.73 -14.37
C ALA A 94 -2.62 9.06 -14.05
N GLU A 95 -1.92 9.15 -12.91
CA GLU A 95 -1.20 10.38 -12.53
C GLU A 95 0.04 10.60 -13.39
N GLU A 96 0.34 11.87 -13.67
CA GLU A 96 1.47 12.24 -14.55
C GLU A 96 2.83 11.79 -13.99
N ASN A 97 2.98 11.77 -12.66
CA ASN A 97 4.20 11.37 -11.96
C ASN A 97 4.26 9.87 -11.64
N PHE A 98 3.29 9.06 -12.09
CA PHE A 98 3.25 7.62 -11.76
C PHE A 98 4.57 6.91 -12.10
N TRP A 99 5.13 7.17 -13.27
CA TRP A 99 6.38 6.53 -13.71
C TRP A 99 7.61 6.99 -12.91
N GLU A 100 7.63 8.24 -12.46
CA GLU A 100 8.69 8.73 -11.57
C GLU A 100 8.67 7.99 -10.23
N VAL A 101 7.48 7.80 -9.65
CA VAL A 101 7.29 7.04 -8.41
C VAL A 101 7.65 5.57 -8.62
N TYR A 102 7.20 4.96 -9.71
CA TYR A 102 7.54 3.59 -10.06
C TYR A 102 9.06 3.40 -10.18
N ASP A 103 9.74 4.29 -10.91
CA ASP A 103 11.19 4.21 -11.11
C ASP A 103 11.94 4.40 -9.78
N TRP A 104 11.45 5.26 -8.89
CA TRP A 104 11.99 5.39 -7.54
C TRP A 104 11.89 4.06 -6.77
N PHE A 105 10.70 3.44 -6.73
CA PHE A 105 10.52 2.14 -6.07
C PHE A 105 11.36 1.05 -6.74
N GLN A 106 11.48 1.03 -8.08
CA GLN A 106 12.31 0.05 -8.81
C GLN A 106 13.78 0.18 -8.43
N ASN A 107 14.29 1.41 -8.29
CA ASN A 107 15.67 1.66 -7.89
C ASN A 107 15.94 1.19 -6.46
N GLU A 108 15.03 1.49 -5.53
CA GLU A 108 15.12 1.02 -4.14
C GLU A 108 15.00 -0.51 -4.05
N PHE A 109 14.06 -1.10 -4.78
CA PHE A 109 13.88 -2.55 -4.86
C PHE A 109 15.15 -3.24 -5.37
N SER A 110 15.71 -2.73 -6.46
CA SER A 110 16.96 -3.26 -7.06
C SER A 110 18.16 -3.12 -6.12
N SER A 111 18.19 -2.05 -5.32
CA SER A 111 19.25 -1.82 -4.34
C SER A 111 19.13 -2.71 -3.11
N SER A 112 17.90 -3.09 -2.75
CA SER A 112 17.59 -3.96 -1.61
C SER A 112 17.97 -5.42 -1.86
N ASP A 113 17.84 -5.93 -3.09
CA ASP A 113 18.21 -7.29 -3.48
C ASP A 113 19.16 -7.32 -4.69
N LYS A 114 20.45 -7.05 -4.43
CA LYS A 114 21.47 -6.84 -5.46
C LYS A 114 21.79 -8.05 -6.35
N ARG A 115 21.28 -9.25 -6.05
CA ARG A 115 21.60 -10.46 -6.83
C ARG A 115 20.43 -10.94 -7.67
N ASP A 116 19.20 -10.82 -7.17
CA ASP A 116 18.02 -11.43 -7.77
C ASP A 116 16.88 -10.41 -8.07
N ALA A 117 17.13 -9.10 -7.95
CA ALA A 117 16.10 -8.11 -8.24
C ALA A 117 15.67 -8.15 -9.71
N GLY A 118 14.45 -8.66 -9.92
CA GLY A 118 13.70 -8.52 -11.16
C GLY A 118 13.04 -7.14 -11.29
N LEU A 119 12.15 -7.02 -12.28
CA LEU A 119 11.28 -5.86 -12.41
C LEU A 119 10.06 -6.01 -11.52
N ILE A 120 9.60 -4.87 -10.99
CA ILE A 120 8.32 -4.78 -10.30
C ILE A 120 7.19 -5.09 -11.30
N ASP A 121 6.32 -6.03 -10.96
CA ASP A 121 5.18 -6.43 -11.79
C ASP A 121 3.91 -5.64 -11.40
N LEU A 122 3.39 -4.85 -12.34
CA LEU A 122 2.19 -4.04 -12.18
C LEU A 122 0.88 -4.75 -12.61
N ASN A 123 0.90 -6.06 -12.88
CA ASN A 123 -0.29 -6.84 -13.25
C ASN A 123 -1.32 -6.97 -12.12
N ARG A 124 -0.97 -6.59 -10.89
CA ARG A 124 -1.83 -6.59 -9.70
C ARG A 124 -2.04 -5.20 -9.11
N TYR A 125 -1.61 -4.16 -9.83
CA TYR A 125 -1.70 -2.79 -9.38
C TYR A 125 -3.15 -2.29 -9.51
N SER A 126 -3.73 -1.83 -8.39
CA SER A 126 -5.10 -1.35 -8.28
C SER A 126 -5.29 -0.03 -9.04
N TYR A 127 -6.54 0.22 -9.43
CA TYR A 127 -6.92 1.45 -10.13
C TYR A 127 -7.20 2.60 -9.16
N GLU A 128 -7.67 2.27 -7.96
CA GLU A 128 -8.00 3.22 -6.89
C GLU A 128 -7.29 2.87 -5.59
N ALA A 129 -7.03 3.87 -4.75
CA ALA A 129 -6.40 3.68 -3.44
C ALA A 129 -7.31 2.91 -2.45
N SER A 130 -8.63 2.98 -2.65
CA SER A 130 -9.66 2.33 -1.86
C SER A 130 -9.79 0.82 -2.09
N ASP A 131 -9.18 0.29 -3.16
CA ASP A 131 -9.24 -1.14 -3.53
C ASP A 131 -8.32 -2.05 -2.68
N LEU A 132 -7.74 -1.51 -1.60
CA LEU A 132 -6.77 -2.22 -0.75
C LEU A 132 -7.41 -3.22 0.22
#